data_AF-A0A9E2IZ84-F1
#
_entry.id   AF-A0A9E2IZ84-F1
#
_cell.length_a   1.000
_cell.length_b   1.000
_cell.length_c   1.000
_cell.angle_alpha   90.00
_cell.angle_beta   90.00
_cell.angle_gamma   90.00
#
_symmetry.space_group_name_H-M   'P 1'
#
loop_
_entity.id
_entity.type
_entity.pdbx_description
1 polymer ?
#
loop_
_entity_poly.entity_id
_entity_poly.type
_entity_poly.pdbx_seq_one_letter_code
_entity_poly.pdbx_strand_id
1 'polypeptide(L)'
;MPGVKTAISLNEELLIKVSRLADDLHVSRSKVFTLAVQDYLKKQENQSLLAQLNEAYEDFPSEEERGISKSMRIKHNNIIEQESW
;
A
#
# COMPACT_ATOMS: atom_id res chain seq x y z
N MET A 1 -7.89 -9.41 28.48
CA MET A 1 -7.96 -10.80 27.98
C MET A 1 -6.67 -11.52 28.35
N PRO A 2 -6.71 -12.81 28.71
CA PRO A 2 -5.50 -13.58 28.93
C PRO A 2 -4.68 -13.66 27.64
N GLY A 3 -3.36 -13.47 27.73
CA GLY A 3 -2.46 -13.56 26.58
C GLY A 3 -2.18 -15.00 26.20
N VAL A 4 -2.19 -15.32 24.90
CA VAL A 4 -1.75 -16.61 24.37
C VAL A 4 -0.24 -16.56 24.09
N LYS A 5 0.50 -17.56 24.58
CA LYS A 5 1.94 -17.68 24.30
C LYS A 5 2.14 -18.43 22.98
N THR A 6 3.00 -17.89 22.12
CA THR A 6 3.41 -18.54 20.87
C THR A 6 4.92 -18.44 20.74
N ALA A 7 5.55 -19.50 20.25
CA ALA A 7 6.96 -19.50 19.90
C ALA A 7 7.06 -19.26 18.39
N ILE A 8 7.87 -18.28 17.99
CA ILE A 8 8.11 -17.94 16.59
C ILE A 8 9.59 -18.06 16.29
N SER A 9 9.92 -18.51 15.07
CA SER A 9 11.28 -18.40 14.56
C SER A 9 11.50 -16.98 14.05
N LEU A 10 12.65 -16.38 14.39
CA LEU A 10 12.98 -15.01 14.04
C LEU A 10 14.49 -14.90 13.83
N ASN A 11 14.90 -14.01 12.94
CA ASN A 11 16.31 -13.68 12.77
C ASN A 11 16.88 -13.07 14.06
N GLU A 12 18.07 -13.52 14.48
CA GLU A 12 18.69 -13.11 15.74
C GLU A 12 18.92 -11.59 15.83
N GLU A 13 19.39 -10.95 14.74
CA GLU A 13 19.61 -9.50 14.72
C GLU A 13 18.29 -8.73 14.90
N LEU A 14 17.20 -9.25 14.34
CA LEU A 14 15.88 -8.65 14.51
C LEU A 14 15.44 -8.76 15.98
N LEU A 15 15.70 -9.89 16.65
CA LEU A 15 15.38 -10.06 18.06
C LEU A 15 16.16 -9.09 18.93
N ILE A 16 17.44 -8.88 18.63
CA ILE A 16 18.30 -7.92 19.33
C ILE A 16 17.76 -6.50 19.16
N LYS A 17 17.40 -6.10 17.93
CA LYS A 17 16.81 -4.77 17.65
C LYS A 17 15.50 -4.55 18.40
N VAL A 18 14.60 -5.54 18.39
CA VAL A 18 13.33 -5.46 19.13
C VAL A 18 13.55 -5.40 20.63
N SER A 19 14.55 -6.13 21.15
CA SER A 19 14.85 -6.14 22.58
C SER A 19 15.35 -4.76 23.03
N ARG A 20 16.29 -4.15 22.30
CA ARG A 20 16.75 -2.78 22.56
C ARG A 20 15.62 -1.76 22.53
N LEU A 21 14.77 -1.82 21.49
CA LEU A 21 13.61 -0.92 21.38
C LEU A 21 12.63 -1.11 22.54
N ALA A 22 12.41 -2.33 22.99
CA ALA A 22 11.55 -2.61 24.14
C ALA A 22 12.11 -2.00 25.43
N ASP A 23 13.43 -2.11 25.62
CA ASP A 23 14.14 -1.52 26.76
C ASP A 23 14.07 0.01 26.74
N ASP A 24 14.35 0.63 25.58
CA ASP A 24 14.29 2.09 25.37
C ASP A 24 12.88 2.66 25.63
N LEU A 25 11.83 1.90 25.26
CA LEU A 25 10.44 2.29 25.46
C LEU A 25 9.88 1.86 26.83
N HIS A 26 10.67 1.17 27.65
CA HIS A 26 10.25 0.59 28.94
C HIS A 26 9.00 -0.29 28.86
N VAL A 27 8.91 -1.11 27.81
CA VAL A 27 7.80 -2.07 27.60
C VAL A 27 8.33 -3.49 27.41
N SER A 28 7.46 -4.49 27.48
CA SER A 28 7.85 -5.85 27.15
C SER A 28 8.11 -6.02 25.65
N ARG A 29 9.02 -6.94 25.29
CA ARG A 29 9.21 -7.37 23.89
C ARG A 29 7.91 -7.79 23.23
N SER A 30 7.05 -8.51 23.96
CA SER A 30 5.72 -8.91 23.46
C SER A 30 4.83 -7.72 23.12
N LYS A 31 4.91 -6.61 23.88
CA LYS A 31 4.17 -5.38 23.60
C LYS A 31 4.62 -4.73 22.30
N VAL A 32 5.94 -4.69 22.03
CA VAL A 32 6.47 -4.21 20.76
C VAL A 32 5.93 -5.02 19.59
N PHE A 33 5.97 -6.35 19.68
CA PHE A 33 5.39 -7.23 18.64
C PHE A 33 3.88 -7.03 18.48
N THR A 34 3.13 -6.90 19.58
CA THR A 34 1.68 -6.63 19.50
C THR A 34 1.40 -5.32 18.77
N LEU A 35 2.12 -4.24 19.10
CA LEU A 35 1.94 -2.94 18.46
C LEU A 35 2.26 -3.01 16.97
N ALA A 36 3.38 -3.66 16.61
CA ALA A 36 3.79 -3.80 15.21
C ALA A 36 2.76 -4.61 14.40
N VAL A 37 2.24 -5.71 14.94
CA VAL A 37 1.23 -6.53 14.26
C VAL A 37 -0.09 -5.77 14.10
N GLN A 38 -0.52 -5.04 15.15
CA GLN A 38 -1.74 -4.22 15.07
C GLN A 38 -1.62 -3.13 14.00
N ASP A 39 -0.49 -2.42 13.95
CA ASP A 39 -0.23 -1.40 12.95
C ASP A 39 -0.18 -2.00 11.53
N TYR A 40 0.47 -3.15 11.37
CA TYR A 40 0.54 -3.85 10.09
C TYR A 40 -0.84 -4.28 9.58
N LEU A 41 -1.67 -4.88 10.45
CA LEU A 41 -3.03 -5.28 10.10
C LEU A 41 -3.89 -4.08 9.70
N LYS A 42 -3.82 -2.99 10.46
CA LYS A 42 -4.54 -1.75 10.15
C LYS A 42 -4.12 -1.16 8.79
N LYS A 43 -2.82 -1.21 8.46
CA LYS A 43 -2.32 -0.78 7.15
C LYS A 43 -2.90 -1.65 6.02
N GLN A 44 -2.96 -2.96 6.22
CA GLN A 44 -3.52 -3.88 5.24
C GLN A 44 -5.03 -3.65 5.03
N GLU A 45 -5.78 -3.45 6.11
CA GLU A 45 -7.21 -3.11 6.07
C GLU A 45 -7.44 -1.80 5.30
N ASN A 46 -6.64 -0.77 5.60
CA ASN A 46 -6.73 0.52 4.89
C ASN A 46 -6.43 0.39 3.40
N GLN A 47 -5.42 -0.41 3.02
CA GLN A 47 -5.12 -0.65 1.60
C GLN A 47 -6.26 -1.38 0.89
N SER A 48 -6.87 -2.37 1.55
CA SER A 48 -8.04 -3.07 1.01
C SER A 48 -9.24 -2.13 0.83
N LEU A 49 -9.50 -1.27 1.81
CA LEU A 49 -10.57 -0.27 1.71
C LEU A 49 -10.31 0.73 0.57
N LEU A 50 -9.07 1.20 0.44
CA LEU A 50 -8.70 2.11 -0.64
C LEU A 50 -8.88 1.45 -2.02
N ALA A 51 -8.53 0.17 -2.16
CA ALA A 51 -8.75 -0.57 -3.40
C ALA A 51 -10.24 -0.67 -3.76
N GLN A 52 -11.10 -0.97 -2.78
CA GLN A 52 -12.56 -1.02 -2.98
C GLN A 52 -13.13 0.35 -3.35
N LEU A 53 -12.62 1.43 -2.76
CA LEU A 53 -13.02 2.78 -3.13
C LEU A 53 -12.60 3.09 -4.57
N ASN A 54 -11.36 2.79 -4.95
CA ASN A 54 -10.89 3.02 -6.31
C ASN A 54 -11.74 2.24 -7.33
N GLU A 55 -12.12 0.99 -7.04
CA GLU A 55 -13.01 0.19 -7.89
C GLU A 55 -14.42 0.81 -7.98
N ALA A 56 -15.01 1.22 -6.85
CA ALA A 56 -16.34 1.82 -6.83
C ALA A 56 -16.42 3.18 -7.54
N TYR A 57 -15.31 3.93 -7.54
CA TYR A 57 -15.17 5.23 -8.21
C TYR A 57 -14.38 5.12 -9.52
N GLU A 58 -14.17 3.90 -10.04
CA GLU A 58 -13.46 3.71 -11.29
C GLU A 58 -14.38 4.14 -12.44
N ASP A 59 -14.33 5.43 -12.76
CA ASP A 59 -15.02 6.01 -13.91
C ASP A 59 -14.24 5.66 -15.17
N PHE A 60 -14.47 4.44 -15.65
CA PHE A 60 -13.89 3.99 -16.91
C PHE A 60 -14.46 4.84 -18.04
N PRO A 61 -13.61 5.38 -18.92
CA PRO A 61 -14.12 6.12 -20.07
C PRO A 61 -15.06 5.21 -20.87
N SER A 62 -16.23 5.74 -21.15
CA SER A 62 -17.21 5.13 -22.04
C SER A 62 -16.58 4.83 -23.40
N GLU A 63 -17.19 3.93 -24.16
CA GLU A 63 -16.67 3.58 -25.49
C GLU A 63 -16.61 4.79 -26.43
N GLU A 64 -17.53 5.73 -26.25
CA GLU A 64 -17.57 7.03 -26.90
C GLU A 64 -16.38 7.91 -26.51
N GLU A 65 -16.09 8.05 -25.21
CA GLU A 65 -14.94 8.82 -24.73
C GLU A 65 -13.60 8.21 -25.13
N ARG A 66 -13.51 6.88 -25.19
CA ARG A 66 -12.33 6.17 -25.75
C ARG A 66 -12.17 6.47 -27.24
N GLY A 67 -13.26 6.49 -27.99
CA GLY A 67 -13.27 6.86 -29.41
C GLY A 67 -12.79 8.30 -29.64
N ILE A 68 -13.26 9.24 -28.83
CA ILE A 68 -12.83 10.63 -28.85
C ILE A 68 -11.34 10.76 -28.48
N SER A 69 -10.90 10.12 -27.40
CA SER A 69 -9.49 10.16 -26.97
C SER A 69 -8.55 9.60 -28.06
N LYS A 70 -8.91 8.47 -28.69
CA LYS A 70 -8.13 7.87 -29.78
C LYS A 70 -8.02 8.80 -30.99
N SER A 71 -9.12 9.44 -31.37
CA SER A 71 -9.14 10.36 -32.51
C SER A 71 -8.40 11.67 -32.22
N MET A 72 -8.45 12.19 -30.99
CA MET A 72 -7.59 13.31 -30.57
C MET A 72 -6.09 12.95 -30.63
N ARG A 73 -5.73 11.75 -30.19
CA ARG A 73 -4.33 11.27 -30.16
C ARG A 73 -3.73 11.14 -31.58
N ILE A 74 -4.51 10.64 -32.53
CA ILE A 74 -4.12 10.57 -33.95
C ILE A 74 -3.90 11.98 -34.52
N LYS A 75 -4.83 12.91 -34.27
CA LYS A 75 -4.69 14.30 -34.72
C LYS A 75 -3.45 14.97 -34.13
N HIS A 76 -3.20 14.76 -32.84
CA HIS A 76 -2.04 15.32 -32.15
C HIS A 76 -0.72 14.81 -32.75
N ASN A 77 -0.59 13.51 -33.02
CA ASN A 77 0.60 12.95 -33.67
C ASN A 77 0.80 13.54 -35.08
N ASN A 78 -0.27 13.66 -35.87
CA ASN A 78 -0.18 14.27 -37.19
C ASN A 78 0.26 15.75 -37.15
N ILE A 79 -0.15 16.49 -36.12
CA ILE A 79 0.26 17.89 -35.93
C ILE A 79 1.74 17.95 -35.57
N ILE A 80 2.23 17.09 -34.67
CA ILE A 80 3.64 17.02 -34.28
C ILE A 80 4.53 16.58 -35.45
N GLU A 81 4.07 15.64 -36.28
CA GLU A 81 4.80 15.21 -37.49
C GLU A 81 4.84 16.30 -38.57
N GLN A 82 3.85 17.19 -38.61
CA GLN A 82 3.81 18.34 -39.52
C GLN A 82 4.63 19.53 -39.01
N GLU A 83 4.78 19.68 -37.69
CA GLU A 83 5.76 20.57 -37.07
C GLU A 83 7.15 19.92 -37.03
N SER A 84 7.71 19.62 -38.22
CA SER A 84 9.16 19.40 -38.32
C SER A 84 9.84 20.76 -38.12
N TRP A 85 10.55 20.91 -37.00
CA TRP A 85 11.49 22.00 -36.75
C TRP A 85 12.60 22.03 -37.79
#